data_AF-A0AAW6XQZ4-F1
#
_entry.id   AF-A0AAW6XQZ4-F1
#
_cell.length_a   1.000
_cell.length_b   1.000
_cell.length_c   1.000
_cell.angle_alpha   90.00
_cell.angle_beta   90.00
_cell.angle_gamma   90.00
#
_symmetry.space_group_name_H-M   'P 1'
#
loop_
_entity.id
_entity.type
_entity.pdbx_description
1 polymer ?
#
loop_
_entity_poly.entity_id
_entity_poly.type
_entity_poly.pdbx_seq_one_letter_code
_entity_poly.pdbx_strand_id
1 'polypeptide(L)'
;SGKHLIILHTKGSHFNYTQRYPRSFAQWKPECVGVDNKCSKAELINSYDNSVTYVDHFIVSVLDQLRDKKAIVFYAADHGESINEREH
;
A
#
# COMPACT_ATOMS: atom_id res chain seq x y z
N SER A 1 -7.40 -26.73 -19.76
CA SER A 1 -7.78 -25.76 -18.71
C SER A 1 -7.50 -26.41 -17.37
N GLY A 2 -6.61 -25.82 -16.57
CA GLY A 2 -6.15 -26.39 -15.30
C GLY A 2 -6.45 -25.44 -14.13
N LYS A 3 -6.21 -25.90 -12.90
CA LYS A 3 -6.23 -25.00 -11.75
C LYS A 3 -4.95 -24.15 -11.79
N HIS A 4 -5.10 -22.84 -11.66
CA HIS A 4 -3.98 -21.89 -11.64
C HIS A 4 -3.82 -21.31 -10.24
N LEU A 5 -2.57 -21.20 -9.78
CA LEU A 5 -2.19 -20.39 -8.62
C LEU A 5 -1.29 -19.27 -9.14
N ILE A 6 -1.69 -18.03 -8.87
CA ILE A 6 -0.94 -16.82 -9.25
C ILE A 6 -0.59 -16.10 -7.95
N ILE A 7 0.68 -15.75 -7.77
CA ILE A 7 1.17 -15.03 -6.59
C ILE A 7 1.64 -13.65 -7.05
N LEU A 8 1.04 -12.61 -6.47
CA LEU A 8 1.45 -11.22 -6.68
C LEU A 8 2.11 -10.72 -5.40
N HIS A 9 3.44 -10.71 -5.37
CA HIS A 9 4.19 -10.18 -4.23
C HIS A 9 4.41 -8.68 -4.42
N THR A 10 3.77 -7.88 -3.58
CA THR A 10 3.79 -6.41 -3.70
C THR A 10 4.79 -5.78 -2.74
N LYS A 11 5.19 -4.53 -3.03
CA LYS A 11 5.91 -3.69 -2.07
C LYS A 11 4.99 -3.14 -0.96
N GLY A 12 3.67 -3.24 -1.11
CA GLY A 12 2.69 -2.77 -0.14
C GLY A 12 3.00 -1.37 0.41
N SER A 13 2.97 -1.28 1.74
CA SER A 13 3.28 -0.07 2.50
C SER A 13 4.71 -0.09 3.08
N HIS A 14 5.69 -0.66 2.38
CA HIS A 14 7.10 -0.65 2.82
C HIS A 14 7.66 0.78 2.92
N PHE A 15 8.63 1.00 3.83
CA PHE A 15 9.23 2.31 4.16
C PHE A 15 9.49 3.22 2.94
N ASN A 16 9.48 4.53 3.17
CA ASN A 16 9.45 5.57 2.13
C ASN A 16 8.11 5.54 1.38
N TYR A 17 7.02 5.70 2.15
CA TYR A 17 5.65 5.46 1.71
C TYR A 17 5.24 6.30 0.50
N THR A 18 5.77 7.52 0.35
CA THR A 18 5.47 8.40 -0.81
C THR A 18 5.91 7.82 -2.16
N GLN A 19 6.77 6.80 -2.16
CA GLN A 19 7.13 6.03 -3.35
C GLN A 19 6.24 4.78 -3.59
N ARG A 20 5.21 4.56 -2.77
CA ARG A 20 4.28 3.43 -2.88
C ARG A 20 3.01 3.77 -3.64
N TYR A 21 2.79 5.04 -3.94
CA TYR A 21 1.59 5.51 -4.63
C TYR A 21 1.91 6.69 -5.57
N PRO A 22 1.16 6.84 -6.68
CA PRO A 22 1.28 8.01 -7.54
C PRO A 22 0.66 9.23 -6.85
N ARG A 23 1.04 10.44 -7.30
CA ARG A 23 0.58 11.70 -6.68
C ARG A 23 -0.94 11.90 -6.69
N SER A 24 -1.68 11.21 -7.55
CA SER A 24 -3.15 11.19 -7.56
C SER A 24 -3.76 10.48 -6.33
N PHE A 25 -2.97 9.66 -5.63
CA PHE A 25 -3.34 8.97 -4.39
C PHE A 25 -2.81 9.67 -3.13
N ALA A 26 -2.16 10.84 -3.27
CA ALA A 26 -1.76 11.67 -2.16
C ALA A 26 -2.98 12.42 -1.58
N GLN A 27 -3.88 11.70 -0.91
CA GLN A 27 -5.13 12.22 -0.36
C GLN A 27 -4.92 12.87 1.01
N TRP A 28 -4.22 12.17 1.91
CA TRP A 28 -3.89 12.62 3.25
C TRP A 28 -2.64 13.49 3.22
N LYS A 29 -2.73 14.70 3.80
CA LYS A 29 -1.69 15.74 3.73
C LYS A 29 -1.59 16.49 5.08
N PRO A 30 -0.42 17.08 5.42
CA PRO A 30 0.85 17.00 4.69
C PRO A 30 1.47 15.59 4.74
N GLU A 31 2.29 15.26 3.74
CA GLU A 31 3.01 13.99 3.64
C GLU A 31 4.47 14.16 4.08
N CYS A 32 5.08 13.06 4.52
CA CYS A 32 6.50 12.93 4.74
C CYS A 32 7.22 12.65 3.42
N VAL A 33 7.68 13.72 2.76
CA VAL A 33 8.33 13.62 1.45
C VAL A 33 9.85 13.57 1.63
N GLY A 34 10.47 12.40 1.50
CA GLY A 34 11.94 12.23 1.52
C GLY A 34 12.45 11.33 2.65
N VAL A 35 13.60 10.68 2.42
CA VAL A 35 14.18 9.66 3.32
C VAL A 35 14.86 10.29 4.54
N ASP A 36 15.40 11.51 4.39
CA ASP A 36 16.22 12.18 5.41
C ASP A 36 15.46 13.29 6.17
N ASN A 37 14.14 13.40 5.96
CA ASN A 37 13.36 14.47 6.54
C ASN A 37 12.88 14.12 7.95
N LYS A 38 13.05 15.06 8.88
CA LYS A 38 12.43 15.01 10.22
C LYS A 38 10.94 15.27 10.09
N CYS A 39 10.23 14.27 9.60
CA CYS A 39 8.78 14.31 9.50
C CYS A 39 8.16 14.18 10.88
N SER A 40 7.06 14.89 11.08
CA SER A 40 6.18 14.63 12.21
C SER A 40 5.55 13.24 12.08
N LYS A 41 5.15 12.66 13.23
CA LYS A 41 4.39 11.40 13.26
C LYS A 41 3.12 11.48 12.39
N ALA A 42 2.45 12.63 12.36
CA ALA A 42 1.26 12.84 11.55
C ALA A 42 1.57 12.78 10.04
N GLU A 43 2.68 13.37 9.58
CA GLU A 43 3.12 13.29 8.18
C GLU A 43 3.49 11.87 7.76
N LEU A 44 4.12 11.11 8.66
CA LEU A 44 4.42 9.69 8.44
C LEU A 44 3.13 8.88 8.30
N ILE A 45 2.17 9.06 9.22
CA ILE A 45 0.86 8.39 9.18
C ILE A 45 0.13 8.74 7.88
N ASN A 46 0.03 10.03 7.53
CA ASN A 46 -0.61 10.45 6.28
C ASN A 46 0.02 9.76 5.06
N SER A 47 1.35 9.61 5.06
CA SER A 47 2.06 8.97 3.96
C SER A 47 1.79 7.47 3.91
N TYR A 48 1.75 6.79 5.07
CA TYR A 48 1.38 5.38 5.18
C TYR A 48 -0.07 5.14 4.75
N ASP A 49 -1.00 5.99 5.18
CA ASP A 49 -2.42 5.85 4.85
C ASP A 49 -2.64 6.01 3.34
N ASN A 50 -1.92 6.92 2.68
CA ASN A 50 -1.95 7.03 1.21
C ASN A 50 -1.42 5.75 0.53
N SER A 51 -0.42 5.06 1.09
CA SER A 51 0.05 3.78 0.53
C SER A 51 -0.98 2.66 0.74
N VAL A 52 -1.68 2.65 1.87
CA VAL A 52 -2.81 1.74 2.11
C VAL A 52 -3.95 2.00 1.12
N THR A 53 -4.28 3.26 0.83
CA THR A 53 -5.28 3.59 -0.21
C THR A 53 -4.89 3.05 -1.58
N TYR A 54 -3.59 3.04 -1.91
CA TYR A 54 -3.14 2.46 -3.18
C TYR A 54 -3.16 0.93 -3.18
N VAL A 55 -2.89 0.28 -2.03
CA VAL A 55 -3.08 -1.17 -1.87
C VAL A 55 -4.55 -1.55 -2.06
N ASP A 56 -5.49 -0.79 -1.50
CA ASP A 56 -6.94 -0.98 -1.72
C ASP A 56 -7.28 -0.94 -3.22
N HIS A 57 -6.82 0.11 -3.93
CA HIS A 57 -7.03 0.23 -5.37
C HIS A 57 -6.42 -0.95 -6.16
N PHE A 58 -5.23 -1.42 -5.79
CA PHE A 58 -4.62 -2.59 -6.41
C PHE A 58 -5.47 -3.86 -6.20
N ILE A 59 -5.96 -4.11 -4.98
CA ILE A 59 -6.81 -5.27 -4.67
C ILE A 59 -8.10 -5.21 -5.49
N VAL A 60 -8.77 -4.04 -5.54
CA VAL A 60 -9.98 -3.84 -6.36
C VAL A 60 -9.67 -4.09 -7.84
N SER A 61 -8.54 -3.61 -8.34
CA SER A 61 -8.12 -3.84 -9.73
C SER A 61 -7.89 -5.32 -10.07
N VAL A 62 -7.44 -6.13 -9.11
CA VAL A 62 -7.31 -7.58 -9.27
C VAL A 62 -8.69 -8.25 -9.24
N LEU A 63 -9.55 -7.87 -8.29
CA LEU A 63 -10.92 -8.39 -8.19
C LEU A 63 -11.72 -8.09 -9.47
N ASP A 64 -11.57 -6.90 -10.03
CA ASP A 64 -12.26 -6.47 -11.26
C ASP A 64 -11.90 -7.32 -12.48
N GLN A 65 -10.65 -7.77 -12.59
CA GLN A 65 -10.20 -8.67 -13.65
C GLN A 65 -10.78 -10.09 -13.53
N LEU A 66 -11.34 -10.45 -12.38
CA LEU A 66 -11.78 -11.81 -12.06
C LEU A 66 -13.31 -11.93 -11.88
N ARG A 67 -14.07 -10.84 -12.03
CA ARG A 67 -15.53 -10.80 -11.76
C ARG A 67 -16.35 -11.84 -12.52
N ASP A 68 -15.93 -12.23 -13.72
CA ASP A 68 -16.61 -13.21 -14.57
C ASP A 68 -15.97 -14.61 -14.52
N LYS A 69 -15.02 -14.83 -13.59
CA LYS A 69 -14.25 -16.07 -13.46
C LYS A 69 -14.61 -16.84 -12.19
N LYS A 70 -14.40 -18.16 -12.23
CA LYS A 70 -14.42 -19.00 -11.02
C LYS A 70 -13.09 -18.84 -10.29
N ALA A 71 -12.95 -17.78 -9.52
CA ALA A 71 -11.72 -17.41 -8.82
C ALA A 71 -11.97 -17.11 -7.34
N ILE A 72 -10.92 -17.28 -6.54
CA ILE A 72 -10.85 -16.81 -5.16
C ILE A 72 -9.58 -15.96 -5.05
N VAL A 73 -9.68 -14.80 -4.42
CA VAL A 73 -8.55 -13.90 -4.15
C VAL A 73 -8.34 -13.86 -2.65
N PHE A 74 -7.10 -14.09 -2.22
CA PHE A 74 -6.66 -13.89 -0.85
C PHE A 74 -5.65 -12.75 -0.82
N TYR A 75 -5.76 -11.88 0.16
CA TYR A 75 -4.76 -10.87 0.47
C TYR A 75 -4.29 -11.07 1.90
N ALA A 76 -2.98 -11.05 2.10
CA ALA A 76 -2.35 -11.01 3.41
C ALA A 76 -1.07 -10.18 3.30
N ALA A 77 -0.88 -9.27 4.25
CA ALA A 77 0.43 -8.68 4.48
C ALA A 77 1.32 -9.70 5.18
N ASP A 78 2.63 -9.60 5.00
CA ASP A 78 3.63 -10.40 5.69
C ASP A 78 3.83 -9.94 7.13
N HIS A 79 3.74 -8.64 7.40
CA HIS A 79 3.76 -8.06 8.74
C HIS A 79 3.04 -6.69 8.79
N GLY A 80 2.97 -6.10 9.99
CA GLY A 80 2.57 -4.71 10.19
C GLY A 80 3.77 -3.77 10.27
N GLU A 81 3.52 -2.48 10.48
CA GLU A 81 4.56 -1.45 10.58
C GLU A 81 4.39 -0.65 11.88
N SER A 82 5.48 -0.24 12.51
CA SER A 82 5.45 0.63 13.69
C SER A 82 5.79 2.06 13.28
N ILE A 83 4.89 3.01 13.51
CA ILE A 83 5.14 4.43 13.21
C ILE A 83 5.21 5.21 14.51
N ASN A 84 6.39 5.70 14.86
CA ASN A 84 6.63 6.50 16.06
C ASN A 84 7.40 7.80 15.74
N GLU A 85 7.69 8.61 16.76
CA GLU A 85 8.31 9.94 16.59
C GLU A 85 9.81 9.89 16.22
N ARG A 86 10.46 8.72 16.34
CA ARG A 86 11.91 8.54 16.17
C ARG A 86 12.31 7.35 15.30
N GLU A 87 11.35 6.52 14.90
CA GLU A 87 11.54 5.30 14.12
C GLU A 87 10.31 5.09 13.22
N HIS A 88 10.61 4.53 12.05
CA HIS A 88 9.71 3.88 11.13
C HIS A 88 10.36 2.53 10.83
#